data_AF-A0A954GRM8-F1
#
_entry.id   AF-A0A954GRM8-F1
#
_cell.length_a   1.000
_cell.length_b   1.000
_cell.length_c   1.000
_cell.angle_alpha   90.00
_cell.angle_beta   90.00
_cell.angle_gamma   90.00
#
_symmetry.space_group_name_H-M   'P 1'
#
loop_
_entity.id
_entity.type
_entity.pdbx_description
1 polymer ?
#
loop_
_entity_poly.entity_id
_entity_poly.type
_entity_poly.pdbx_seq_one_letter_code
_entity_poly.pdbx_strand_id
1 'polypeptide(L)'
;MSSLETSNMYRISSKWLYAFCVVWVFGLIGAAHAEAPPNIIVVYTDDMGFGDVSCLNPEAKFRTPNIDRLAAEGIALTNAHCADTVCTPSRYGLLTGRYCWRTDRKTGVMG
;
A
#
# COMPACT_ATOMS: atom_id res chain seq x y z
N MET A 1 -57.86 -33.29 6.06
CA MET A 1 -56.44 -32.95 5.82
C MET A 1 -55.98 -32.18 7.04
N SER A 2 -55.28 -32.87 7.94
CA SER A 2 -55.21 -32.57 9.37
C SER A 2 -54.30 -31.39 9.69
N SER A 3 -54.82 -30.47 10.51
CA SER A 3 -54.14 -29.33 11.15
C SER A 3 -52.90 -29.67 12.00
N LEU A 4 -52.43 -30.91 11.98
CA LEU A 4 -51.27 -31.42 12.73
C LEU A 4 -49.97 -31.41 11.90
N GLU A 5 -50.04 -31.27 10.57
CA GLU A 5 -48.85 -31.13 9.72
C GLU A 5 -48.26 -29.71 9.75
N THR A 6 -49.11 -28.69 10.00
CA THR A 6 -48.68 -27.29 10.05
C THR A 6 -47.97 -26.93 11.35
N SER A 7 -48.21 -27.64 12.46
CA SER A 7 -47.60 -27.34 13.77
C SER A 7 -46.14 -27.79 13.90
N ASN A 8 -45.68 -28.74 13.08
CA ASN A 8 -44.31 -29.24 13.12
C ASN A 8 -43.36 -28.45 12.18
N MET A 9 -43.93 -27.66 11.26
CA MET A 9 -43.17 -26.95 10.23
C MET A 9 -42.56 -25.62 10.71
N TYR A 10 -42.96 -25.12 11.89
CA TYR A 10 -42.51 -23.81 12.43
C TYR A 10 -41.85 -23.89 13.81
N ARG A 11 -41.39 -25.08 14.25
CA ARG A 11 -40.78 -25.25 15.57
C ARG A 11 -39.25 -25.24 15.46
N ILE A 12 -38.68 -24.07 15.16
CA ILE A 12 -37.23 -23.84 15.26
C ILE A 12 -36.83 -24.14 16.71
N SER A 13 -36.12 -25.25 16.95
CA SER A 13 -35.69 -25.59 18.30
C SER A 13 -34.70 -24.55 18.80
N SER A 14 -34.77 -24.15 20.07
CA SER A 14 -33.87 -23.17 20.70
C SER A 14 -32.38 -23.46 20.46
N LYS A 15 -32.01 -24.73 20.25
CA LYS A 15 -30.63 -25.17 19.91
C LYS A 15 -30.11 -24.59 18.59
N TRP A 16 -30.98 -24.44 17.57
CA TRP A 16 -30.60 -23.83 16.28
C TRP A 16 -30.41 -22.32 16.40
N LEU A 17 -31.21 -21.67 17.26
CA LEU A 17 -31.05 -20.25 17.56
C LEU A 17 -29.72 -19.99 18.28
N TYR A 18 -29.38 -20.81 19.28
CA TYR A 18 -28.09 -20.73 19.98
C TYR A 18 -26.90 -20.99 19.05
N ALA A 19 -26.96 -22.02 18.20
CA ALA A 19 -25.90 -22.31 17.23
C ALA A 19 -25.70 -21.13 16.26
N PHE A 20 -26.80 -20.55 15.76
CA PHE A 20 -26.74 -19.37 14.90
C PHE A 20 -26.13 -18.17 15.63
N CYS A 21 -26.56 -17.86 16.86
CA CYS A 21 -25.98 -16.79 17.67
C CYS A 21 -24.48 -17.00 17.91
N VAL A 22 -24.04 -18.23 18.20
CA VAL A 22 -22.62 -18.54 18.40
C VAL A 22 -21.83 -18.30 17.12
N VAL A 23 -22.30 -18.79 15.97
CA VAL A 23 -21.65 -18.55 14.66
C VAL A 23 -21.60 -17.05 14.33
N TRP A 24 -22.67 -16.33 14.61
CA TRP A 24 -22.73 -14.87 14.41
C TRP A 24 -21.75 -14.11 15.31
N VAL A 25 -21.64 -14.47 16.58
CA VAL A 25 -20.71 -13.85 17.53
C VAL A 25 -19.26 -14.11 17.12
N PHE A 26 -18.92 -15.34 16.70
CA PHE A 26 -17.57 -15.64 16.21
C PHE A 26 -17.23 -14.87 14.92
N GLY A 27 -18.20 -14.68 14.02
CA GLY A 27 -18.02 -13.85 12.82
C GLY A 27 -17.73 -12.38 13.13
N LEU A 28 -18.39 -11.82 14.16
CA LEU A 28 -18.19 -10.44 14.59
C LEU A 28 -16.80 -10.21 15.23
N ILE A 29 -16.29 -11.20 15.97
CA ILE A 29 -14.95 -11.11 16.60
C ILE A 29 -13.84 -11.05 15.55
N GLY A 30 -13.96 -11.81 14.45
CA GLY A 30 -12.98 -11.81 13.36
C GLY A 30 -12.90 -10.49 12.57
N ALA A 31 -14.01 -9.75 12.47
CA ALA A 31 -14.06 -8.48 11.77
C ALA A 31 -13.47 -7.30 12.57
N ALA A 32 -13.36 -7.43 13.90
CA ALA A 32 -12.86 -6.37 14.78
C ALA A 32 -11.33 -6.21 14.75
N HIS A 33 -10.60 -7.16 14.15
CA HIS A 33 -9.15 -7.12 13.98
C HIS A 33 -8.75 -6.48 12.63
N ALA A 34 -9.27 -5.30 12.32
CA ALA A 34 -8.73 -4.50 11.23
C ALA A 34 -7.46 -3.80 11.71
N GLU A 35 -6.30 -4.23 11.23
CA GLU A 35 -5.03 -3.56 11.52
C GLU A 35 -5.05 -2.13 10.97
N ALA A 36 -4.51 -1.18 11.73
CA ALA A 36 -4.42 0.20 11.28
C ALA A 36 -3.60 0.27 9.98
N PRO A 37 -4.02 1.09 8.98
CA PRO A 37 -3.25 1.23 7.76
C PRO A 37 -1.85 1.75 8.10
N PRO A 38 -0.80 1.25 7.41
CA PRO A 38 0.57 1.70 7.67
C PRO A 38 0.73 3.18 7.27
N ASN A 39 1.61 3.88 7.97
CA ASN A 39 2.05 5.21 7.56
C ASN A 39 2.97 5.10 6.33
N ILE A 40 2.71 5.91 5.31
CA ILE A 40 3.52 5.96 4.08
C ILE A 40 4.35 7.24 4.11
N ILE A 41 5.68 7.10 4.10
CA ILE A 41 6.62 8.22 4.05
C ILE A 41 7.39 8.15 2.72
N VAL A 42 7.31 9.22 1.93
CA VAL A 42 8.07 9.36 0.68
C VAL A 42 9.20 10.36 0.90
N VAL A 43 10.45 9.88 0.84
CA VAL A 43 11.65 10.71 0.89
C VAL A 43 12.16 10.88 -0.54
N TYR A 44 12.19 12.11 -1.03
CA TYR A 44 12.58 12.43 -2.41
C TYR A 44 13.78 13.38 -2.41
N THR A 45 14.92 12.92 -2.91
CA THR A 45 16.18 13.67 -2.96
C THR A 45 16.28 14.46 -4.26
N ASP A 46 16.88 15.65 -4.20
CA ASP A 46 17.20 16.45 -5.39
C ASP A 46 18.61 16.10 -5.88
N ASP A 47 18.76 15.88 -7.18
CA ASP A 47 20.03 15.66 -7.90
C ASP A 47 20.95 14.54 -7.35
N MET A 48 20.45 13.66 -6.50
CA MET A 48 21.21 12.51 -6.01
C MET A 48 21.37 11.46 -7.11
N GLY A 49 22.62 11.15 -7.45
CA GLY A 49 22.96 10.12 -8.42
C GLY A 49 22.88 8.71 -7.83
N PHE A 50 22.70 7.71 -8.70
CA PHE A 50 22.71 6.30 -8.31
C PHE A 50 24.00 5.89 -7.57
N GLY A 51 25.14 6.44 -7.99
CA GLY A 51 26.45 6.14 -7.41
C GLY A 51 26.79 6.89 -6.12
N ASP A 52 25.92 7.78 -5.63
CA ASP A 52 26.18 8.56 -4.41
C ASP A 52 25.82 7.79 -3.12
N VAL A 53 25.06 6.70 -3.23
CA VAL A 53 24.66 5.86 -2.10
C VAL A 53 25.68 4.75 -1.89
N SER A 54 26.25 4.65 -0.68
CA SER A 54 27.36 3.72 -0.42
C SER A 54 27.00 2.23 -0.49
N CYS A 55 25.72 1.87 -0.28
CA CYS A 55 25.28 0.48 -0.51
C CYS A 55 25.13 0.09 -1.99
N LEU A 56 25.03 1.06 -2.91
CA LEU A 56 24.89 0.83 -4.35
C LEU A 56 26.22 1.01 -5.10
N ASN A 57 27.17 1.73 -4.51
CA ASN A 57 28.49 1.95 -5.08
C ASN A 57 29.57 1.81 -3.98
N PRO A 58 30.39 0.74 -4.01
CA PRO A 58 31.48 0.54 -3.06
C PRO A 58 32.50 1.68 -3.04
N GLU A 59 32.65 2.38 -4.17
CA GLU A 59 33.56 3.52 -4.38
C GLU A 59 32.85 4.87 -4.20
N ALA A 60 31.68 4.90 -3.55
CA ALA A 60 30.97 6.15 -3.26
C ALA A 60 31.85 7.11 -2.46
N LYS A 61 31.82 8.40 -2.84
CA LYS A 61 32.63 9.44 -2.19
C LYS A 61 32.27 9.67 -0.72
N PHE A 62 31.05 9.31 -0.33
CA PHE A 62 30.49 9.55 1.00
C PHE A 62 29.89 8.26 1.56
N ARG A 63 29.82 8.16 2.88
CA ARG A 63 29.11 7.08 3.57
C ARG A 63 27.69 7.52 3.89
N THR A 64 26.71 6.68 3.59
CA THR A 64 25.28 6.93 3.81
C THR A 64 24.67 5.94 4.80
N PRO A 65 25.13 5.87 6.06
CA PRO A 65 24.78 4.78 6.98
C PRO A 65 23.27 4.62 7.23
N ASN A 66 22.51 5.72 7.23
CA ASN A 66 21.06 5.66 7.40
C ASN A 66 20.34 5.10 6.16
N ILE A 67 20.80 5.44 4.95
CA ILE A 67 20.23 4.91 3.70
C ILE A 67 20.65 3.44 3.53
N ASP A 68 21.91 3.12 3.87
CA ASP A 68 22.43 1.76 3.84
C ASP A 68 21.63 0.84 4.78
N ARG A 69 21.27 1.33 5.97
CA ARG A 69 20.40 0.61 6.91
C ARG A 69 19.00 0.39 6.34
N LEU A 70 18.39 1.41 5.71
CA LEU A 70 17.08 1.27 5.06
C LEU A 70 17.12 0.24 3.91
N ALA A 71 18.21 0.20 3.14
CA ALA A 71 18.40 -0.78 2.09
C ALA A 71 18.58 -2.21 2.64
N ALA A 72 19.29 -2.37 3.77
CA ALA A 72 19.51 -3.68 4.40
C ALA A 72 18.26 -4.23 5.10
N GLU A 73 17.44 -3.37 5.69
CA GLU A 73 16.17 -3.73 6.34
C GLU A 73 15.00 -3.86 5.33
N GLY A 74 15.23 -3.47 4.07
CA GLY A 74 14.19 -3.36 3.05
C GLY A 74 14.62 -3.91 1.69
N ILE A 75 14.22 -3.21 0.64
CA ILE A 75 14.50 -3.58 -0.75
C ILE A 75 15.17 -2.39 -1.45
N ALA A 76 16.34 -2.65 -2.06
CA ALA A 76 17.02 -1.71 -2.93
C ALA A 76 16.65 -1.96 -4.39
N LEU A 77 16.19 -0.92 -5.10
CA LEU A 77 15.88 -1.00 -6.53
C LEU A 77 17.13 -0.61 -7.34
N THR A 78 17.74 -1.57 -8.04
CA THR A 78 18.95 -1.36 -8.85
C THR A 78 18.67 -0.88 -10.27
N ASN A 79 17.41 -0.91 -10.70
CA ASN A 79 16.96 -0.47 -12.01
C ASN A 79 15.67 0.36 -11.88
N ALA A 80 15.79 1.48 -11.18
CA ALA A 80 14.71 2.46 -11.01
C ALA A 80 15.05 3.74 -11.78
N HIS A 81 14.07 4.28 -12.51
CA HIS A 81 14.23 5.48 -13.33
C HIS A 81 13.19 6.53 -12.95
N CYS A 82 13.61 7.79 -12.94
CA CYS A 82 12.68 8.92 -12.93
C CYS A 82 11.94 9.02 -14.27
N ALA A 83 10.78 9.67 -14.26
CA ALA A 83 10.00 9.88 -15.47
C ALA A 83 10.65 10.87 -16.46
N ASP A 84 11.57 11.71 -15.96
CA ASP A 84 12.23 12.78 -16.72
C ASP A 84 13.56 13.16 -16.03
N THR A 85 14.48 13.76 -16.78
CA THR A 85 15.81 14.16 -16.29
C THR A 85 15.82 15.49 -15.55
N VAL A 86 14.71 16.24 -15.54
CA VAL A 86 14.60 17.51 -14.79
C VAL A 86 13.55 17.47 -13.67
N CYS A 87 13.75 18.31 -12.64
CA CYS A 87 13.07 18.22 -11.35
C CYS A 87 11.52 18.30 -11.44
N THR A 88 10.99 19.27 -12.18
CA THR A 88 9.54 19.51 -12.29
C THR A 88 8.78 18.35 -12.93
N PRO A 89 9.11 17.89 -14.15
CA PRO A 89 8.44 16.75 -14.79
C PRO A 89 8.67 15.42 -14.06
N SER A 90 9.83 15.23 -13.42
CA SER A 90 10.08 14.05 -12.58
C SER A 90 9.13 14.00 -11.36
N ARG A 91 9.01 15.12 -10.62
CA ARG A 91 8.09 15.24 -9.48
C ARG A 91 6.62 15.13 -9.90
N TYR A 92 6.27 15.68 -11.07
CA TYR A 92 4.94 15.48 -11.65
C TYR A 92 4.63 14.00 -11.86
N GLY A 93 5.58 13.23 -12.41
CA GLY A 93 5.43 11.79 -12.62
C GLY A 93 5.19 11.03 -11.31
N LEU A 94 5.97 11.35 -10.27
CA LEU A 94 5.81 10.74 -8.94
C LEU A 94 4.44 11.03 -8.31
N LEU A 95 4.01 12.29 -8.31
CA LEU A 95 2.79 12.72 -7.59
C LEU A 95 1.50 12.31 -8.31
N THR A 96 1.53 12.19 -9.63
CA THR A 96 0.33 11.92 -10.43
C THR A 96 0.25 10.49 -10.96
N GLY A 97 1.36 9.75 -10.95
CA GLY A 97 1.46 8.44 -11.62
C GLY A 97 1.32 8.53 -13.15
N ARG A 98 1.50 9.71 -13.73
CA ARG A 98 1.33 9.97 -15.18
C ARG A 98 2.62 10.54 -15.76
N TYR A 99 2.95 10.11 -16.97
CA TYR A 99 4.04 10.73 -17.73
C TYR A 99 3.82 12.24 -17.91
N CYS A 100 4.89 13.01 -17.74
CA CYS A 100 4.87 14.48 -17.78
C CYS A 100 4.28 15.02 -19.09
N TRP A 101 4.57 14.43 -20.25
CA TRP A 101 4.03 14.88 -21.54
C TRP A 101 2.50 14.73 -21.68
N ARG A 102 1.84 13.97 -20.78
CA ARG A 102 0.38 13.84 -20.70
C ARG A 102 -0.28 14.89 -19.79
N THR A 103 0.49 15.88 -19.31
CA THR A 103 -0.05 17.03 -18.56
C THR A 103 -0.73 18.03 -19.49
N ASP A 104 -1.68 18.81 -18.96
CA ASP A 104 -2.32 19.91 -19.68
C ASP A 104 -1.43 21.16 -19.75
N ARG A 105 -0.48 21.30 -18.81
CA ARG A 105 0.45 22.43 -18.76
C ARG A 105 1.63 22.25 -19.72
N LYS A 106 1.57 22.90 -20.89
CA LYS A 106 2.58 22.77 -21.97
C LYS A 106 3.73 23.79 -21.91
N THR A 107 3.86 24.53 -20.81
CA THR A 107 4.90 25.55 -20.65
C THR A 107 5.66 25.34 -19.34
N GLY A 108 6.96 25.65 -19.32
CA GLY A 108 7.78 25.49 -18.12
C GLY A 108 9.27 25.32 -18.39
N VAL A 109 9.92 24.45 -17.62
CA VAL A 109 11.39 24.37 -17.43
C VAL A 109 12.21 24.26 -18.73
N MET A 110 11.67 23.72 -19.83
CA MET A 110 12.36 23.66 -21.12
C MET A 110 11.61 24.35 -22.28
N GLY A 111 10.70 25.29 -21.98
CA GLY A 111 9.93 26.05 -22.96
C GLY A 111 8.51 25.54 -23.10
#